data_AF-A0AAD9BXN7-F1
#
_entry.id   AF-A0AAD9BXN7-F1
#
_cell.length_a   1.000
_cell.length_b   1.000
_cell.length_c   1.000
_cell.angle_alpha   90.00
_cell.angle_beta   90.00
_cell.angle_gamma   90.00
#
_symmetry.space_group_name_H-M   'P 1'
#
loop_
_entity.id
_entity.type
_entity.pdbx_description
1 polymer ?
#
loop_
_entity_poly.entity_id
_entity_poly.type
_entity_poly.pdbx_seq_one_letter_code
_entity_poly.pdbx_strand_id
1 'polypeptide(L)' 'MVNIALEHCANVHLYGFWPFSNHPFELNAVKNHYYDDKKGKWGVHSMPAEFDLLLRLHSQGVLKLHLGNCRPGRN' A
#
# COMPACT_ATOMS: atom_id res chain seq x y z
N MET A 1 9.03 6.28 -4.84
CA MET A 1 8.43 7.42 -4.11
C MET A 1 8.57 7.25 -2.60
N VAL A 2 8.35 6.05 -2.06
CA VAL A 2 8.51 5.80 -0.61
C VAL A 2 9.90 6.18 -0.10
N ASN A 3 10.97 5.86 -0.83
CA ASN A 3 12.35 6.21 -0.49
C ASN A 3 12.55 7.71 -0.27
N ILE A 4 12.15 8.54 -1.23
CA ILE A 4 12.29 10.00 -1.16
C ILE A 4 11.45 10.56 0.00
N ALA A 5 10.25 10.02 0.22
CA ALA A 5 9.43 10.44 1.37
C ALA A 5 10.07 10.10 2.71
N LEU A 6 10.74 8.94 2.83
CA LEU A 6 11.46 8.56 4.05
C LEU A 6 12.69 9.45 4.32
N GLU A 7 13.31 10.01 3.28
CA GLU A 7 14.42 10.94 3.41
C GLU A 7 13.97 12.35 3.83
N HIS A 8 12.77 12.77 3.43
CA HIS A 8 12.32 14.16 3.58
C HIS A 8 11.19 14.39 4.60
N CYS A 9 10.46 13.36 5.01
CA CYS A 9 9.30 13.50 5.89
C CYS A 9 9.55 12.88 7.26
N ALA A 10 9.14 13.58 8.33
CA ALA A 10 9.23 13.05 9.70
C ALA A 10 8.31 11.83 9.95
N ASN A 11 7.16 11.77 9.25
CA ASN A 11 6.21 10.67 9.34
C ASN A 11 5.69 10.34 7.94
N VAL A 12 5.75 9.07 7.55
CA VAL A 12 5.28 8.59 6.24
C VAL A 12 4.10 7.65 6.43
N HIS A 13 2.98 8.00 5.81
CA HIS A 13 1.75 7.19 5.80
C HIS A 13 1.47 6.77 4.37
N LEU A 14 1.39 5.46 4.13
CA LEU A 14 1.13 4.89 2.81
C LEU A 14 -0.32 4.42 2.70
N TYR A 15 -0.94 4.76 1.58
CA TYR A 15 -2.31 4.40 1.20
C TYR A 15 -2.31 3.85 -0.22
N GLY A 16 -3.23 2.92 -0.52
CA GLY A 16 -3.38 2.36 -1.88
C GLY A 16 -2.26 1.42 -2.32
N PHE A 17 -1.33 1.06 -1.44
CA PHE A 17 -0.32 0.04 -1.70
C PHE A 17 -0.86 -1.34 -1.37
N TRP A 18 -1.43 -2.03 -2.37
CA TRP A 18 -1.95 -3.38 -2.25
C TRP A 18 -1.85 -4.14 -3.58
N PRO A 19 -0.86 -5.04 -3.76
CA PRO A 19 -0.61 -5.69 -5.05
C PRO A 19 -1.32 -7.04 -5.21
N PHE A 20 -2.48 -7.25 -4.58
CA PHE A 20 -3.20 -8.51 -4.60
C PHE A 20 -4.64 -8.33 -5.07
N SER A 21 -5.22 -9.39 -5.65
CA SER A 21 -6.56 -9.36 -6.26
C SER A 21 -7.70 -9.51 -5.27
N ASN A 22 -7.43 -9.82 -4.00
CA ASN A 22 -8.45 -9.99 -2.97
C ASN A 22 -8.30 -8.90 -1.92
N HIS A 23 -9.39 -8.47 -1.31
CA HIS A 23 -9.37 -7.45 -0.26
C HIS A 23 -8.48 -7.89 0.93
N PRO A 24 -7.74 -6.97 1.58
CA PRO A 24 -6.81 -7.33 2.66
C PRO A 24 -7.45 -7.98 3.90
N PHE A 25 -8.76 -7.79 4.11
CA PHE A 25 -9.48 -8.30 5.28
C PHE A 25 -10.72 -9.14 4.93
N GLU A 26 -11.08 -9.23 3.66
CA GLU A 26 -12.29 -9.89 3.18
C GLU A 26 -11.95 -10.76 1.97
N LEU A 27 -12.84 -11.69 1.59
CA LEU A 27 -12.59 -12.62 0.49
C LEU A 27 -13.08 -12.12 -0.88
N ASN A 28 -13.55 -10.88 -0.96
CA ASN A 28 -14.02 -10.28 -2.21
C ASN A 28 -12.85 -9.84 -3.09
N ALA A 29 -13.06 -9.91 -4.40
CA ALA A 29 -12.11 -9.43 -5.39
C ALA A 29 -12.03 -7.89 -5.39
N VAL A 30 -10.83 -7.36 -5.59
CA VAL A 30 -10.57 -5.93 -5.78
C VAL A 30 -9.96 -5.69 -7.16
N LYS A 31 -10.25 -4.52 -7.73
CA LYS A 31 -9.66 -4.09 -8.99
C LYS A 31 -8.17 -3.76 -8.81
N ASN A 32 -7.41 -3.84 -9.91
CA ASN A 32 -5.97 -3.51 -9.88
C ASN A 32 -5.70 -2.04 -9.51
N HIS A 33 -6.55 -1.10 -9.94
CA HIS A 33 -6.48 0.31 -9.53
C HIS A 33 -7.77 0.74 -8.85
N TYR A 34 -7.72 1.84 -8.10
CA TYR A 34 -8.93 2.35 -7.43
C TYR A 34 -9.95 2.96 -8.41
N TYR A 35 -9.52 3.38 -9.60
CA TYR A 35 -10.35 4.04 -10.62
C TYR A 35 -10.66 3.15 -11.84
N ASP A 36 -9.89 2.09 -12.08
CA ASP A 36 -10.11 1.14 -13.18
C ASP A 36 -9.55 -0.26 -12.84
N ASP A 37 -9.66 -1.22 -13.76
CA ASP A 37 -9.12 -2.57 -13.57
C ASP A 37 -7.99 -2.90 -14.56
N LYS A 38 -7.26 -1.88 -15.04
CA LYS A 38 -6.16 -2.10 -15.98
C LYS A 38 -4.96 -2.69 -15.25
N LYS A 39 -4.40 -3.78 -15.77
CA LYS A 39 -3.18 -4.39 -15.25
C LYS A 39 -1.93 -3.65 -15.76
N GLY A 40 -0.93 -3.53 -14.90
CA GLY A 40 0.37 -2.99 -15.28
C GLY A 40 1.15 -3.91 -16.23
N LYS A 41 2.25 -3.39 -16.79
CA LYS A 41 3.19 -4.23 -17.55
C LYS A 41 3.87 -5.22 -16.63
N TRP A 42 3.76 -6.50 -16.96
CA TRP A 42 4.43 -7.58 -16.22
C TRP A 42 5.96 -7.45 -16.32
N GLY A 43 6.66 -7.76 -15.23
CA GLY A 43 8.13 -7.86 -15.20
C GLY A 43 8.91 -6.56 -14.97
N VAL A 44 8.24 -5.41 -14.82
CA VAL A 44 8.91 -4.13 -14.49
C VAL A 44 9.12 -3.96 -12.99
N HIS A 45 8.19 -4.50 -12.20
CA HIS A 45 8.19 -4.41 -10.74
C HIS A 45 7.99 -5.77 -10.11
N SER A 46 8.58 -5.96 -8.92
CA SER A 46 8.31 -7.11 -8.06
C SER A 46 7.34 -6.68 -6.96
N MET A 47 6.13 -6.30 -7.36
CA MET A 47 5.14 -5.67 -6.48
C MET A 47 4.87 -6.44 -5.17
N PRO A 48 4.74 -7.78 -5.16
CA PRO A 48 4.60 -8.52 -3.91
C PRO A 48 5.82 -8.41 -2.98
N ALA A 49 7.05 -8.42 -3.52
CA ALA A 49 8.27 -8.29 -2.74
C ALA A 49 8.46 -6.84 -2.23
N GLU A 50 8.10 -5.85 -3.05
CA GLU A 50 8.06 -4.45 -2.64
C GLU A 50 7.09 -4.27 -1.46
N PHE A 51 5.89 -4.85 -1.54
CA PHE A 51 4.93 -4.82 -0.44
C PHE A 51 5.42 -5.52 0.82
N ASP A 52 6.08 -6.69 0.71
CA ASP A 52 6.67 -7.38 1.87
C ASP A 52 7.74 -6.52 2.58
N LEU A 53 8.57 -5.80 1.82
CA LEU A 53 9.49 -4.83 2.38
C LEU A 53 8.75 -3.70 3.11
N LEU A 54 7.70 -3.13 2.51
CA LEU A 54 6.89 -2.09 3.15
C LEU A 54 6.21 -2.59 4.43
N LEU A 55 5.75 -3.84 4.45
CA LEU A 55 5.14 -4.45 5.63
C LEU A 55 6.16 -4.64 6.77
N ARG A 56 7.40 -5.03 6.45
CA ARG A 56 8.49 -5.10 7.44
C ARG A 56 8.87 -3.72 8.00
N LEU A 57 8.96 -2.70 7.14
CA LEU A 57 9.19 -1.33 7.59
C LEU A 57 8.03 -0.82 8.46
N HIS A 58 6.80 -1.21 8.13
CA HIS A 58 5.63 -0.91 8.94
C HIS A 58 5.71 -1.55 10.33
N SER A 59 6.07 -2.83 10.43
CA SER A 59 6.18 -3.53 11.72
C SER A 59 7.33 -2.98 12.59
N GLN A 60 8.34 -2.39 11.97
CA GLN A 60 9.44 -1.69 12.65
C GLN A 60 9.10 -0.23 13.05
N GLY A 61 7.94 0.29 12.66
CA GLY A 61 7.52 1.66 12.94
C GLY A 61 8.18 2.74 12.08
N VAL A 62 8.91 2.36 11.02
CA VAL A 62 9.57 3.30 10.08
C VAL A 62 8.54 4.06 9.24
N LEU A 63 7.45 3.40 8.87
CA LEU A 63 6.33 4.00 8.16
C LEU A 63 5.01 3.39 8.64
N LYS A 64 3.89 4.03 8.28
CA LYS A 64 2.56 3.50 8.57
C LYS A 64 1.84 3.09 7.30
N LEU A 65 1.59 1.79 7.15
CA LEU A 65 0.80 1.25 6.04
C LEU A 65 -0.67 1.18 6.44
N HIS A 66 -1.56 1.75 5.63
CA HIS A 66 -3.01 1.71 5.84
C HIS A 66 -3.68 0.84 4.79
N LEU A 67 -4.24 -0.29 5.23
CA LEU A 67 -4.93 -1.25 4.35
C LEU A 67 -6.45 -1.24 4.52
N GLY A 68 -6.96 -0.62 5.60
CA GLY A 68 -8.38 -0.62 5.94
C GLY A 68 -9.04 0.72 5.70
N ASN A 69 -10.35 0.77 5.95
CA ASN A 69 -11.11 2.01 5.90
C ASN A 69 -10.57 3.04 6.91
N CYS A 70 -10.45 4.29 6.46
CA CYS A 70 -10.15 5.41 7.34
C CYS A 70 -11.30 5.60 8.35
N ARG A 71 -10.95 5.97 9.58
CA ARG A 71 -11.96 6.39 10.56
C ARG A 71 -12.54 7.74 10.14
N PRO A 72 -13.84 8.00 10.39
CA PRO A 72 -14.39 9.35 10.26
C PRO A 72 -13.54 10.31 11.09
N GLY A 73 -13.24 11.49 10.53
CA GLY A 73 -12.57 12.55 11.28
C GLY A 73 -13.39 12.89 12.52
N ARG A 74 -12.74 13.00 13.69
CA ARG A 74 -13.39 13.66 14.83
C ARG A 74 -13.36 15.16 14.53
N ASN A 75 -14.54 15.76 14.42
CA ASN A 75 -14.69 17.22 14.42
C ASN A 75 -14.25 17.81 15.76
#